data_AF-A0A6A9QNB9-F1
#
_entry.id   AF-A0A6A9QNB9-F1
#
_cell.length_a   1.000
_cell.length_b   1.000
_cell.length_c   1.000
_cell.angle_alpha   90.00
_cell.angle_beta   90.00
_cell.angle_gamma   90.00
#
_symmetry.space_group_name_H-M   'P 1'
#
loop_
_entity.id
_entity.type
_entity.pdbx_description
1 polymer ?
#
loop_
_entity_poly.entity_id
_entity_poly.type
_entity_poly.pdbx_seq_one_letter_code
_entity_poly.pdbx_strand_id
1 'polypeptide(L)' 'MKDPVCGEEVKNTSYKYVYKGITYYFCSPMCMAEFKKNPEKFVKNK' A
#
# COMPACT_ATOMS: atom_id res chain seq x y z
N MET A 1 2.55 10.62 2.98
CA MET A 1 2.19 9.43 2.19
C MET A 1 1.42 8.49 3.10
N LYS A 2 0.23 8.01 2.72
CA LYS A 2 -0.58 7.16 3.57
C LYS A 2 -0.57 5.72 3.11
N ASP A 3 -0.49 4.81 4.07
CA ASP A 3 -0.69 3.39 3.84
C ASP A 3 -2.15 3.16 3.40
N PRO A 4 -2.42 2.53 2.24
CA PRO A 4 -3.77 2.34 1.75
C PRO A 4 -4.54 1.21 2.47
N VAL A 5 -3.86 0.40 3.29
CA VAL A 5 -4.46 -0.69 4.09
C VAL A 5 -4.86 -0.20 5.46
N CYS A 6 -3.93 0.47 6.16
CA CYS A 6 -4.10 0.92 7.55
C CYS A 6 -4.50 2.40 7.65
N GLY A 7 -4.14 3.23 6.68
CA GLY A 7 -4.37 4.67 6.72
C GLY A 7 -3.35 5.46 7.54
N GLU A 8 -2.35 4.79 8.10
CA GLU A 8 -1.24 5.40 8.83
C GLU A 8 -0.31 6.21 7.92
N GLU A 9 0.36 7.19 8.53
CA GLU A 9 1.35 8.00 7.83
C GLU A 9 2.66 7.21 7.67
N VAL A 10 3.01 6.94 6.42
CA VAL A 10 4.23 6.23 6.07
C VAL A 10 5.36 7.24 5.93
N LYS A 11 6.32 7.19 6.85
CA LYS A 11 7.58 7.95 6.80
C LYS A 11 8.73 6.97 6.58
N ASN A 12 9.48 7.15 5.49
CA ASN A 12 10.68 6.36 5.14
C ASN A 12 10.47 4.84 5.25
N THR A 13 9.72 4.26 4.31
CA THR A 13 9.54 2.81 4.23
C THR A 13 10.32 2.20 3.06
N SER A 14 10.85 1.00 3.28
CA SER A 14 11.33 0.14 2.19
C SER A 14 10.22 -0.75 1.62
N TYR A 15 9.07 -0.82 2.28
CA TYR A 15 7.92 -1.61 1.85
C TYR A 15 7.13 -0.83 0.82
N LYS A 16 7.42 -1.08 -0.45
CA LYS A 16 6.71 -0.50 -1.60
C LYS A 16 6.30 -1.56 -2.60
N TYR A 17 5.20 -1.33 -3.29
CA TYR A 17 4.69 -2.23 -4.31
C TYR A 17 4.15 -1.43 -5.49
N VAL A 18 4.55 -1.81 -6.70
CA VAL A 18 4.07 -1.18 -7.92
C VAL A 18 2.83 -1.95 -8.39
N TYR A 19 1.70 -1.27 -8.43
CA TYR A 19 0.43 -1.83 -8.91
C TYR A 19 -0.17 -0.91 -9.97
N LYS A 20 -0.46 -1.45 -11.16
CA LYS A 20 -0.97 -0.68 -12.32
C LYS A 20 -0.13 0.57 -12.65
N GLY A 21 1.19 0.49 -12.50
CA GLY A 21 2.11 1.61 -12.74
C GLY A 21 2.19 2.65 -11.61
N ILE A 22 1.41 2.49 -10.54
CA ILE A 22 1.44 3.36 -9.36
C ILE A 22 2.27 2.68 -8.26
N THR A 23 3.22 3.40 -7.68
CA THR A 23 4.00 2.91 -6.53
C THR A 23 3.24 3.21 -5.25
N TYR A 24 2.77 2.15 -4.58
CA TYR A 24 2.19 2.21 -3.25
C TYR A 24 3.24 1.92 -2.20
N TYR A 25 3.07 2.54 -1.04
CA TYR A 25 4.01 2.43 0.06
C TYR A 25 3.27 2.04 1.32
N PHE A 26 3.92 1.20 2.12
CA PHE A 26 3.30 0.54 3.25
C PHE A 26 4.07 0.82 4.54
N CYS A 27 3.35 0.98 5.63
CA CYS A 27 3.90 1.12 6.98
C CYS A 27 4.66 -0.15 7.39
N SER A 28 4.12 -1.32 7.02
CA SER A 28 4.59 -2.62 7.47
C SER A 28 4.54 -3.67 6.36
N PRO A 29 5.36 -4.74 6.46
CA PRO A 29 5.33 -5.84 5.49
C PRO A 29 3.98 -6.57 5.48
N MET A 30 3.27 -6.56 6.61
CA MET A 30 1.92 -7.12 6.72
C MET A 30 0.90 -6.34 5.89
N CYS A 31 0.92 -5.01 5.91
CA CYS A 31 0.09 -4.16 5.05
C CYS A 31 0.43 -4.39 3.58
N MET A 32 1.71 -4.49 3.23
CA MET A 32 2.12 -4.84 1.86
C MET A 32 1.58 -6.22 1.43
N ALA A 33 1.61 -7.22 2.31
CA ALA A 33 1.09 -8.55 2.02
C ALA A 33 -0.43 -8.57 1.86
N GLU A 34 -1.18 -7.86 2.70
CA GLU A 34 -2.63 -7.69 2.55
C GLU A 34 -2.97 -6.97 1.25
N PHE A 35 -2.24 -5.89 0.94
CA PHE A 35 -2.40 -5.18 -0.31
C PHE A 35 -2.13 -6.08 -1.51
N LYS A 36 -1.09 -6.92 -1.47
CA LYS A 36 -0.81 -7.90 -2.54
C LYS A 36 -1.91 -8.94 -2.68
N LYS A 37 -2.56 -9.36 -1.59
CA LYS A 37 -3.68 -10.31 -1.63
C LYS A 37 -4.90 -9.72 -2.32
N ASN A 38 -5.23 -8.45 -2.06
CA ASN A 38 -6.42 -7.80 -2.62
C ASN A 38 -6.18 -6.33 -3.00
N PRO A 39 -5.31 -6.05 -3.97
CA PRO A 39 -4.90 -4.66 -4.26
C PRO A 39 -6.10 -3.83 -4.75
N GLU A 40 -7.01 -4.43 -5.50
CA GLU A 40 -8.20 -3.74 -6.02
C GLU A 40 -9.13 -3.19 -4.94
N LYS A 41 -9.15 -3.81 -3.75
CA LYS A 41 -9.95 -3.35 -2.61
C LYS A 41 -9.39 -2.06 -2.02
N PHE A 42 -8.07 -1.91 -2.00
CA PHE A 42 -7.36 -0.77 -1.43
C PHE A 42 -7.12 0.34 -2.48
N VAL A 43 -7.07 -0.03 -3.75
CA VAL A 43 -6.83 0.87 -4.89
C VAL A 43 -8.17 1.29 -5.52
N LYS A 44 -9.28 1.25 -4.77
CA LYS A 44 -10.60 1.66 -5.29
C LYS A 44 -10.51 3.09 -5.80
N ASN A 45 -10.39 3.17 -7.12
CA ASN A 45 -10.26 4.37 -7.92
C ASN A 45 -11.57 5.15 -7.78
N LYS A 46 -11.50 6.42 -7.38
CA LYS A 46 -12.57 7.37 -7.65
C LYS A 46 -12.28 8.04 -9.00
#